data_AF-A0A821SLD6-F1
#
_entry.id   AF-A0A821SLD6-F1
#
_cell.length_a   1.000
_cell.length_b   1.000
_cell.length_c   1.000
_cell.angle_alpha   90.00
_cell.angle_beta   90.00
_cell.angle_gamma   90.00
#
_symmetry.space_group_name_H-M   'P 1'
#
loop_
_entity.id
_entity.type
_entity.pdbx_description
1 polymer ?
#
loop_
_entity_poly.entity_id
_entity_poly.type
_entity_poly.pdbx_seq_one_letter_code
_entity_poly.pdbx_strand_id
1 'polypeptide(L)' 'CVVNSCSAKIHTDVNGHLVKINDEHSHPSEKETIEVREFREKVKQRAVNETTPMLVLTYAIKHPSLKSEF' A
#
# COMPACT_ATOMS: atom_id res chain seq x y z
N CYS A 1 14.40 -8.57 -10.80
CA CYS A 1 13.99 -8.88 -9.41
C CYS A 1 13.95 -10.41 -9.23
N VAL A 2 14.31 -10.94 -8.06
CA VAL A 2 14.29 -12.39 -7.76
C VAL A 2 13.00 -12.85 -7.07
N VAL A 3 12.09 -11.92 -6.73
CA VAL A 3 10.81 -12.24 -6.09
C VAL A 3 9.82 -12.70 -7.16
N ASN A 4 9.40 -13.97 -7.08
CA ASN A 4 8.34 -14.53 -7.92
C ASN A 4 7.04 -13.76 -7.64
N SER A 5 6.51 -13.06 -8.65
CA SER A 5 5.38 -12.09 -8.64
C SER A 5 5.76 -10.60 -8.70
N CYS A 6 7.04 -10.23 -8.66
CA CYS A 6 7.45 -8.85 -8.90
C CYS A 6 7.40 -8.51 -10.39
N SER A 7 6.61 -7.51 -10.78
CA SER A 7 6.53 -7.01 -12.17
C SER A 7 7.64 -6.01 -12.52
N ALA A 8 8.32 -5.42 -11.53
CA ALA A 8 9.37 -4.43 -11.75
C ALA A 8 10.51 -4.94 -12.63
N LYS A 9 10.82 -4.19 -13.69
CA LYS A 9 11.86 -4.49 -14.68
C LYS A 9 12.92 -3.40 -14.69
N ILE A 10 14.18 -3.83 -14.75
CA ILE A 10 15.34 -2.94 -14.86
C ILE A 10 15.95 -3.13 -16.25
N HIS A 11 16.17 -2.03 -16.96
CA HIS A 11 16.85 -2.01 -18.25
C HIS A 11 18.24 -1.41 -18.07
N THR A 12 19.27 -2.15 -18.49
CA THR A 12 20.67 -1.71 -18.45
C THR A 12 21.22 -1.52 -19.85
N ASP A 13 22.23 -0.65 -19.99
CA ASP A 13 23.01 -0.53 -21.22
C ASP A 13 24.01 -1.68 -21.38
N VAL A 14 24.77 -1.67 -22.49
CA VAL A 14 25.80 -2.68 -22.77
C VAL A 14 26.98 -2.66 -21.79
N ASN A 15 27.14 -1.60 -21.01
CA ASN A 15 28.16 -1.44 -19.98
C ASN A 15 27.63 -1.77 -18.58
N GLY A 16 26.35 -2.15 -18.47
CA GLY A 16 25.69 -2.49 -17.20
C GLY A 16 25.16 -1.28 -16.42
N HIS A 17 25.15 -0.07 -16.98
CA HIS A 17 24.57 1.09 -16.31
C HIS A 17 23.04 1.05 -16.35
N LEU A 18 22.42 1.51 -15.27
CA LEU A 18 20.98 1.61 -15.16
C LEU A 18 20.45 2.69 -16.12
N VAL A 19 19.58 2.30 -17.07
CA VAL A 19 18.98 3.20 -18.06
C VAL A 19 17.54 3.54 -17.68
N LYS A 20 16.77 2.54 -17.25
CA LYS A 20 15.35 2.71 -16.95
C LYS A 20 14.85 1.67 -15.95
N ILE A 21 13.93 2.10 -15.09
CA ILE A 21 13.12 1.22 -14.25
C ILE A 21 11.67 1.33 -14.74
N ASN A 22 11.02 0.20 -14.99
CA ASN A 22 9.59 0.11 -15.29
C ASN A 22 8.87 -0.64 -14.16
N ASP A 23 7.66 -0.20 -13.83
CA ASP A 23 6.84 -0.67 -12.69
C ASP A 23 7.49 -0.47 -11.32
N GLU A 24 6.68 -0.53 -10.26
CA GLU A 24 7.12 -0.41 -8.87
C GLU A 24 7.26 -1.78 -8.20
N HIS A 25 8.22 -1.90 -7.28
CA HIS A 25 8.33 -3.08 -6.43
C HIS A 25 7.17 -3.15 -5.44
N SER A 26 6.35 -4.19 -5.54
CA SER A 26 5.25 -4.48 -4.60
C SER A 26 5.70 -5.26 -3.35
N HIS A 27 7.01 -5.39 -3.12
CA HIS A 27 7.61 -6.12 -2.01
C HIS A 27 8.77 -5.32 -1.39
N PRO A 28 9.09 -5.57 -0.10
CA PRO A 28 10.25 -4.95 0.53
C PRO A 28 11.57 -5.40 -0.13
N SER A 29 12.59 -4.54 -0.05
CA SER A 29 13.94 -4.81 -0.60
C SER A 29 14.67 -5.90 0.19
N GLU A 30 14.38 -6.05 1.47
CA GLU A 30 14.97 -7.04 2.36
C GLU A 30 13.93 -8.05 2.83
N LYS A 31 14.41 -9.23 3.27
CA LYS A 31 13.55 -10.19 3.95
C LYS A 31 13.11 -9.58 5.28
N GLU A 32 11.84 -9.22 5.35
CA GLU A 32 11.21 -8.68 6.55
C GLU A 32 11.22 -9.74 7.67
N THR A 33 11.59 -9.34 8.88
CA THR A 33 11.42 -10.20 10.06
C THR A 33 9.93 -10.32 10.39
N ILE A 34 9.55 -11.39 11.11
CA ILE A 34 8.14 -11.60 11.51
C ILE A 34 7.61 -10.39 12.31
N GLU A 35 8.44 -9.81 13.19
CA GLU A 35 8.08 -8.66 14.01
C GLU A 35 7.77 -7.41 13.17
N VAL A 36 8.59 -7.11 12.16
CA VAL A 36 8.39 -5.96 11.28
C VAL A 36 7.12 -6.14 10.43
N ARG A 37 6.88 -7.37 9.97
CA ARG A 37 5.66 -7.71 9.24
C ARG A 37 4.41 -7.50 10.10
N GLU A 38 4.42 -7.99 11.33
CA GLU A 38 3.31 -7.81 12.27
C GLU A 38 3.05 -6.34 12.60
N PHE A 39 4.12 -5.56 12.81
CA PHE A 39 4.01 -4.12 13.03
C PHE A 39 3.35 -3.42 11.83
N ARG A 40 3.82 -3.71 10.61
CA ARG A 40 3.27 -3.13 9.38
C ARG A 40 1.79 -3.43 9.21
N GLU A 41 1.37 -4.68 9.44
CA GLU A 41 -0.05 -5.06 9.35
C GLU A 41 -0.90 -4.34 10.41
N LYS A 42 -0.40 -4.19 11.65
CA LYS A 42 -1.08 -3.41 12.69
C LYS A 42 -1.24 -1.94 12.30
N VAL A 43 -0.21 -1.33 11.70
CA VAL A 43 -0.26 0.06 11.23
C VAL A 43 -1.28 0.22 10.09
N LYS A 44 -1.30 -0.69 9.11
CA LYS A 44 -2.30 -0.69 8.04
C LYS A 44 -3.72 -0.83 8.60
N GLN A 45 -3.93 -1.78 9.50
CA GLN A 45 -5.24 -2.00 10.12
C GLN A 45 -5.69 -0.77 10.90
N ARG A 46 -4.78 -0.12 11.63
CA ARG A 46 -5.07 1.14 12.33
C ARG A 46 -5.46 2.25 11.35
N ALA A 47 -4.70 2.44 10.28
CA ALA A 47 -5.01 3.46 9.27
C ALA A 47 -6.41 3.24 8.69
N VAL A 48 -6.78 2.01 8.34
CA VAL A 48 -8.12 1.64 7.86
C VAL A 48 -9.19 1.91 8.94
N ASN A 49 -8.94 1.48 10.18
CA ASN A 49 -9.87 1.66 11.29
C ASN A 49 -10.08 3.13 11.66
N GLU A 50 -9.11 4.01 11.41
CA GLU A 50 -9.23 5.46 11.68
C GLU A 50 -9.82 6.22 10.48
N THR A 51 -9.47 5.84 9.25
CA THR A 51 -10.01 6.50 8.04
C THR A 51 -11.42 6.06 7.68
N THR A 52 -11.81 4.80 7.91
CA THR A 52 -13.15 4.31 7.57
C THR A 52 -14.26 5.05 8.35
N PRO A 53 -14.14 5.23 9.68
CA PRO A 53 -15.10 6.04 10.43
C PRO A 53 -15.12 7.50 9.97
N MET A 54 -13.97 8.09 9.62
CA MET A 54 -13.92 9.46 9.11
C MET A 54 -14.60 9.61 7.74
N LEU A 55 -14.46 8.64 6.84
CA LEU A 55 -15.16 8.65 5.55
C LEU A 55 -16.67 8.51 5.73
N VAL A 56 -17.12 7.65 6.64
CA VAL A 56 -18.54 7.51 7.00
C VAL A 56 -19.08 8.81 7.61
N LEU A 57 -18.33 9.42 8.53
CA LEU A 57 -18.72 10.67 9.18
C LEU A 57 -18.80 11.83 8.17
N THR A 58 -17.80 11.98 7.31
CA THR A 58 -17.77 13.04 6.29
C THR A 58 -18.87 12.85 5.24
N TYR A 59 -19.17 11.61 4.85
CA TYR A 59 -20.29 11.30 3.97
C TYR A 59 -21.65 11.64 4.63
N ALA A 60 -21.84 11.27 5.89
CA ALA A 60 -23.05 11.57 6.65
C ALA A 60 -23.24 13.08 6.90
N ILE A 61 -22.15 13.84 7.08
CA ILE A 61 -22.18 15.30 7.20
C ILE A 61 -22.52 15.96 5.86
N LYS A 62 -22.02 15.41 4.73
CA LYS A 62 -22.25 15.95 3.39
C LYS A 62 -23.64 15.60 2.82
N HIS A 63 -24.26 14.53 3.33
CA HIS A 63 -25.61 14.06 2.93
C HIS A 63 -26.53 13.88 4.14
N PRO A 64 -27.01 14.97 4.77
CA PRO A 64 -27.78 14.92 6.02
C PRO A 64 -29.18 14.30 5.89
N SER A 65 -29.70 14.09 4.67
CA SER A 65 -31.04 13.57 4.39
C SER A 65 -31.19 12.04 4.53
N LEU A 66 -30.12 11.31 4.87
CA LEU A 66 -30.12 9.85 5.05
C LEU A 66 -30.07 9.42 6.54
N LYS A 67 -30.33 10.34 7.48
CA LYS A 67 -30.51 10.01 8.90
C LYS A 67 -31.88 9.37 9.14
N SER A 68 -32.07 8.16 8.62
CA SER A 68 -33.20 7.31 9.00
C SER A 68 -32.73 5.86 8.88
N GLU A 69 -32.84 5.14 10.00
CA GLU A 69 -32.70 3.69 10.15
C GLU A 69 -31.27 3.16 10.40
N PHE A 70 -30.79 3.41 11.61
CA PHE A 70 -30.15 2.39 12.46
C PHE A 70 -30.83 2.40 13.83
#